data_AF-A0A6J4SPL4-F1
#
_entry.id   AF-A0A6J4SPL4-F1
#
_cell.length_a   1.000
_cell.length_b   1.000
_cell.length_c   1.000
_cell.angle_alpha   90.00
_cell.angle_beta   90.00
_cell.angle_gamma   90.00
#
_symmetry.space_group_name_H-M   'P 1'
#
loop_
_entity.id
_entity.type
_entity.pdbx_description
1 polymer ?
#
loop_
_entity_poly.entity_id
_entity_poly.type
_entity_poly.pdbx_seq_one_letter_code
_entity_poly.pdbx_strand_id
1 'polypeptide(L)'
;MTAPEGRATAGLTRTIPALPVRDVPVASAFYCERLGFEAVHEEAGFAILVRDDAVLHLWGATDEDWRDRADLAGRPVRSGAESFLAGTASCRIEAADVDPLWEELDRAGVLHPTARGGVSATEYGTREVHAVDRDGNLLTFFQPIDGPPPG
;
A
#
# COMPACT_ATOMS: atom_id res chain seq x y z
N MET A 1 23.93 18.69 14.03
CA MET A 1 22.94 18.31 15.07
C MET A 1 23.33 16.93 15.57
N THR A 2 23.91 16.83 16.76
CA THR A 2 24.32 15.55 17.36
C THR A 2 23.09 14.71 17.68
N ALA A 3 23.11 13.42 17.35
CA ALA A 3 22.00 12.52 17.67
C ALA A 3 21.78 12.50 19.19
N PRO A 4 20.52 12.48 19.67
CA PRO A 4 20.24 12.36 21.10
C PRO A 4 20.88 11.09 21.67
N GLU A 5 21.38 11.17 22.92
CA GLU A 5 22.05 10.06 23.60
C GLU A 5 21.20 8.78 23.55
N GLY A 6 21.82 7.67 23.15
CA GLY A 6 21.17 6.35 23.02
C GLY A 6 20.58 6.02 21.65
N ARG A 7 20.52 6.98 20.70
CA ARG A 7 20.07 6.69 19.32
C ARG A 7 21.25 6.26 18.44
N ALA A 8 21.19 5.04 17.89
CA ALA A 8 22.14 4.58 16.88
C ALA A 8 22.01 5.37 15.57
N THR A 9 23.14 5.71 14.95
CA THR A 9 23.18 6.25 13.59
C THR A 9 23.07 5.09 12.60
N ALA A 10 21.84 4.73 12.24
CA ALA A 10 21.56 3.56 11.40
C ALA A 10 21.59 3.81 9.87
N GLY A 11 21.61 5.07 9.42
CA GLY A 11 21.66 5.39 7.98
C GLY A 11 20.48 4.83 7.17
N LEU A 12 19.27 4.85 7.74
CA LEU A 12 18.05 4.33 7.08
C LEU A 12 17.82 5.04 5.74
N THR A 13 17.50 4.28 4.68
CA THR A 13 17.42 4.79 3.29
C THR A 13 16.01 4.86 2.74
N ARG A 14 15.28 3.75 2.76
CA ARG A 14 13.99 3.58 2.08
C ARG A 14 12.97 2.92 2.99
N THR A 15 11.71 3.32 2.85
CA THR A 15 10.54 2.63 3.40
C THR A 15 9.91 1.74 2.33
N ILE A 16 9.51 0.52 2.73
CA ILE A 16 8.79 -0.42 1.88
C ILE A 16 7.50 -0.78 2.63
N PRO A 17 6.32 -0.36 2.16
CA PRO A 17 5.06 -0.72 2.79
C PRO A 17 4.78 -2.22 2.60
N ALA A 18 4.13 -2.83 3.59
CA ALA A 18 3.72 -4.21 3.57
C ALA A 18 2.19 -4.29 3.75
N LEU A 19 1.49 -4.75 2.71
CA LEU A 19 0.03 -4.70 2.63
C LEU A 19 -0.61 -6.06 3.00
N PRO A 20 -1.62 -6.07 3.89
CA PRO A 20 -2.35 -7.28 4.26
C PRO A 20 -3.30 -7.72 3.16
N VAL A 21 -3.23 -8.98 2.77
CA VAL A 21 -4.11 -9.59 1.75
C VAL A 21 -4.67 -10.92 2.24
N ARG A 22 -5.81 -11.34 1.70
CA ARG A 22 -6.47 -12.60 2.09
C ARG A 22 -5.76 -13.83 1.54
N ASP A 23 -5.23 -13.70 0.33
CA ASP A 23 -4.55 -14.77 -0.40
C ASP A 23 -3.42 -14.15 -1.22
N VAL A 24 -2.17 -14.47 -0.86
CA VAL A 24 -1.00 -13.82 -1.42
C VAL A 24 -0.81 -14.14 -2.91
N PRO A 25 -0.84 -15.40 -3.37
CA PRO A 25 -0.77 -15.69 -4.80
C PRO A 25 -1.87 -15.00 -5.63
N VAL A 26 -3.12 -14.99 -5.14
CA VAL A 26 -4.23 -14.34 -5.85
C VAL A 26 -4.06 -12.82 -5.89
N ALA A 27 -3.61 -12.21 -4.80
CA ALA A 27 -3.34 -10.78 -4.76
C ALA A 27 -2.14 -10.42 -5.65
N SER A 28 -1.04 -11.15 -5.57
CA SER A 28 0.15 -10.98 -6.40
C SER A 28 -0.19 -10.97 -7.90
N ALA A 29 -1.00 -11.93 -8.36
CA ALA A 29 -1.51 -11.97 -9.73
C ALA A 29 -2.32 -10.71 -10.09
N PHE A 30 -3.20 -10.25 -9.20
CA PHE A 30 -3.97 -9.01 -9.42
C PHE A 30 -3.05 -7.78 -9.56
N TYR A 31 -2.04 -7.64 -8.69
CA TYR A 31 -1.10 -6.52 -8.78
C TYR A 31 -0.29 -6.57 -10.08
N CYS A 32 0.07 -7.75 -10.55
CA CYS A 32 0.76 -7.89 -11.83
C CYS A 32 -0.15 -7.54 -13.02
N GLU A 33 -1.36 -8.11 -13.06
CA GLU A 33 -2.26 -7.98 -14.20
C GLU A 33 -2.96 -6.62 -14.29
N ARG A 34 -3.22 -5.97 -13.15
CA ARG A 34 -4.08 -4.76 -13.08
C ARG A 34 -3.37 -3.51 -12.60
N LEU A 35 -2.26 -3.65 -11.87
CA LEU A 35 -1.48 -2.53 -11.33
C LEU A 35 -0.06 -2.47 -11.91
N GLY A 36 0.28 -3.34 -12.88
CA GLY A 36 1.54 -3.29 -13.62
C GLY A 36 2.79 -3.58 -12.78
N PHE A 37 2.65 -4.27 -11.65
CA PHE A 37 3.79 -4.75 -10.87
C PHE A 37 4.35 -6.06 -11.43
N GLU A 38 5.52 -6.45 -10.95
CA GLU A 38 6.14 -7.76 -11.19
C GLU A 38 6.42 -8.42 -9.83
N ALA A 39 6.06 -9.70 -9.68
CA ALA A 39 6.41 -10.49 -8.51
C ALA A 39 7.85 -11.02 -8.64
N VAL A 40 8.77 -10.44 -7.89
CA VAL A 40 10.19 -10.88 -7.85
C VAL A 40 10.43 -11.98 -6.82
N HIS A 41 9.48 -12.16 -5.89
CA HIS A 41 9.44 -13.26 -4.93
C HIS A 41 7.99 -13.52 -4.53
N GLU A 42 7.62 -14.80 -4.43
CA GLU A 42 6.29 -15.22 -3.99
C GLU A 42 6.39 -16.54 -3.22
N GLU A 43 5.73 -16.59 -2.08
CA GLU A 43 5.45 -17.77 -1.28
C GLU A 43 4.03 -17.70 -0.70
N ALA A 44 3.58 -18.77 -0.03
CA ALA A 44 2.18 -18.91 0.37
C ALA A 44 1.66 -17.75 1.26
N GLY A 45 2.52 -17.15 2.08
CA GLY A 45 2.16 -16.11 3.04
C GLY A 45 2.79 -14.74 2.78
N PHE A 46 3.61 -14.60 1.74
CA PHE A 46 4.41 -13.40 1.51
C PHE A 46 4.81 -13.22 0.03
N ALA A 47 4.82 -11.98 -0.44
CA ALA A 47 5.32 -11.65 -1.78
C ALA A 47 6.07 -10.31 -1.79
N ILE A 48 7.02 -10.19 -2.72
CA ILE A 48 7.72 -8.94 -3.02
C ILE A 48 7.35 -8.54 -4.44
N LEU A 49 6.77 -7.35 -4.58
CA LEU A 49 6.31 -6.80 -5.83
C LEU A 49 7.12 -5.55 -6.18
N VAL A 50 7.50 -5.42 -7.46
CA VAL A 50 8.29 -4.29 -7.97
C VAL A 50 7.60 -3.67 -9.17
N ARG A 51 7.57 -2.35 -9.24
CA ARG A 51 7.19 -1.58 -10.44
C ARG A 51 8.10 -0.37 -10.53
N ASP A 52 8.93 -0.30 -11.56
CA ASP A 52 10.02 0.67 -11.66
C ASP A 52 10.89 0.62 -10.39
N ASP A 53 11.13 1.75 -9.73
CA ASP A 53 11.81 1.80 -8.44
C ASP A 53 10.88 1.45 -7.27
N ALA A 54 9.55 1.42 -7.42
CA ALA A 54 8.61 1.14 -6.35
C ALA A 54 8.65 -0.34 -5.93
N VAL A 55 8.69 -0.60 -4.62
CA VAL A 55 8.71 -1.94 -4.02
C VAL A 55 7.61 -1.99 -2.97
N LEU A 56 6.80 -3.04 -3.02
CA LEU A 56 5.74 -3.34 -2.06
C LEU A 56 5.92 -4.78 -1.58
N HIS A 57 5.58 -5.03 -0.32
CA HIS A 57 5.39 -6.39 0.17
C HIS A 57 3.91 -6.68 0.33
N LEU A 58 3.51 -7.92 0.07
CA LEU A 58 2.22 -8.46 0.47
C LEU A 58 2.43 -9.49 1.59
N TRP A 59 1.52 -9.55 2.55
CA TRP A 59 1.54 -10.57 3.58
C TRP A 59 0.13 -11.10 3.86
N GLY A 60 0.04 -12.40 4.17
CA GLY A 60 -1.21 -13.08 4.42
C GLY A 60 -1.83 -12.69 5.76
N ALA A 61 -2.93 -11.95 5.72
CA ALA A 61 -3.82 -11.74 6.86
C ALA A 61 -4.80 -12.93 6.92
N THR A 62 -4.33 -14.03 7.49
CA THR A 62 -5.01 -15.34 7.44
C THR A 62 -5.35 -15.92 8.80
N ASP A 63 -4.96 -15.29 9.90
CA ASP A 63 -5.28 -15.80 11.24
C ASP A 63 -6.77 -15.62 11.54
N GLU A 64 -7.46 -16.73 11.79
CA GLU A 64 -8.88 -16.76 12.15
C GLU A 64 -9.13 -17.06 13.63
N ASP A 65 -8.09 -17.38 14.43
CA ASP A 65 -8.18 -17.79 15.84
C ASP A 65 -8.81 -16.71 16.73
N TRP A 66 -8.85 -15.47 16.24
CA TRP A 66 -9.50 -14.35 16.91
C TRP A 66 -11.02 -14.52 17.06
N ARG A 67 -11.66 -15.31 16.19
CA ARG A 67 -13.11 -15.54 16.21
C ARG A 67 -13.57 -16.35 17.42
N ASP A 68 -12.75 -17.28 17.88
CA ASP A 68 -13.08 -18.18 18.98
C ASP A 68 -12.75 -17.59 20.37
N ARG A 69 -12.29 -16.33 20.41
CA ARG A 69 -11.93 -15.66 21.66
C ARG A 69 -13.17 -15.11 22.38
N ALA A 70 -13.45 -15.69 23.54
CA ALA A 70 -14.57 -15.26 24.39
C ALA A 70 -14.34 -13.92 25.13
N ASP A 71 -13.08 -13.53 25.38
CA ASP A 71 -12.73 -12.33 26.17
C ASP A 71 -11.76 -11.42 25.39
N LEU A 72 -12.29 -10.71 24.39
CA LEU A 72 -11.53 -9.74 23.61
C LEU A 72 -11.08 -8.52 24.44
N ALA A 73 -11.81 -8.20 25.51
CA ALA A 73 -11.51 -7.06 26.38
C ALA A 73 -10.29 -7.32 27.28
N GLY A 74 -10.19 -8.52 27.86
CA GLY A 74 -9.06 -8.94 28.70
C GLY A 74 -7.89 -9.54 27.92
N ARG A 75 -8.13 -10.09 26.72
CA ARG A 75 -7.11 -10.75 25.88
C ARG A 75 -7.20 -10.27 24.44
N PRO A 76 -6.72 -9.04 24.15
CA PRO A 76 -6.78 -8.49 22.80
C PRO A 76 -6.08 -9.41 21.80
N VAL A 77 -6.51 -9.32 20.54
CA VAL A 77 -5.87 -10.04 19.44
C VAL A 77 -4.47 -9.45 19.20
N ARG A 78 -3.49 -10.33 18.96
CA ARG A 78 -2.06 -9.99 18.99
C ARG A 78 -1.23 -10.81 18.01
N SER A 79 -1.84 -11.56 17.09
CA SER A 79 -1.04 -12.30 16.10
C SER A 79 -0.41 -11.33 15.10
N GLY A 80 -1.07 -10.19 14.86
CA GLY A 80 -0.67 -9.24 13.82
C GLY A 80 -0.95 -9.77 12.41
N ALA A 81 -1.62 -10.92 12.31
CA ALA A 81 -1.99 -11.56 11.05
C ALA A 81 -3.50 -11.81 10.95
N GLU A 82 -4.30 -11.13 11.77
CA GLU A 82 -5.73 -11.33 11.88
C GLU A 82 -6.44 -11.14 10.54
N SER A 83 -7.37 -12.04 10.20
CA SER A 83 -7.99 -12.09 8.87
C SER A 83 -8.83 -10.86 8.51
N PHE A 84 -9.25 -10.06 9.49
CA PHE A 84 -9.97 -8.81 9.26
C PHE A 84 -9.04 -7.66 8.84
N LEU A 85 -7.71 -7.83 8.90
CA LEU A 85 -6.75 -6.81 8.48
C LEU A 85 -6.59 -6.74 6.96
N ALA A 86 -6.97 -7.79 6.22
CA ALA A 86 -6.88 -7.77 4.76
C ALA A 86 -7.64 -6.58 4.19
N GLY A 87 -6.96 -5.78 3.36
CA GLY A 87 -7.55 -4.61 2.73
C GLY A 87 -7.68 -3.37 3.60
N THR A 88 -7.18 -3.36 4.84
CA THR A 88 -7.32 -2.21 5.75
C THR A 88 -6.16 -1.21 5.66
N ALA A 89 -5.14 -1.50 4.85
CA ALA A 89 -3.96 -0.65 4.75
C ALA A 89 -4.04 0.36 3.60
N SER A 90 -3.19 1.38 3.68
CA SER A 90 -2.96 2.31 2.59
C SER A 90 -1.49 2.69 2.51
N CYS A 91 -1.02 3.05 1.32
CA CYS A 91 0.31 3.60 1.12
C CYS A 91 0.31 4.70 0.06
N ARG A 92 1.35 5.54 0.08
CA ARG A 92 1.60 6.57 -0.92
C ARG A 92 2.87 6.22 -1.68
N ILE A 93 2.79 6.29 -3.00
CA ILE A 93 3.88 5.97 -3.93
C ILE A 93 4.12 7.21 -4.78
N GLU A 94 5.34 7.74 -4.73
CA GLU A 94 5.72 8.86 -5.57
C GLU A 94 5.82 8.42 -7.03
N ALA A 95 5.26 9.22 -7.94
CA ALA A 95 5.28 9.01 -9.38
C ALA A 95 5.79 10.27 -10.07
N ALA A 96 6.54 10.08 -11.16
CA ALA A 96 7.02 11.20 -11.96
C ALA A 96 5.87 11.92 -12.69
N ASP A 97 4.85 11.17 -13.13
CA ASP A 97 3.66 11.68 -13.80
C ASP A 97 2.46 10.80 -13.47
N VAL A 98 1.40 11.41 -12.94
CA VAL A 98 0.17 10.72 -12.52
C VAL A 98 -0.91 10.70 -13.61
N ASP A 99 -0.79 11.50 -14.68
CA ASP A 99 -1.78 11.54 -15.76
C ASP A 99 -1.82 10.24 -16.60
N PRO A 100 -0.70 9.76 -17.18
CA PRO A 100 -0.71 8.50 -17.93
C PRO A 100 -0.99 7.30 -17.02
N LEU A 101 -0.59 7.38 -15.75
CA LEU A 101 -0.90 6.35 -14.76
C LEU A 101 -2.41 6.29 -14.47
N TRP A 102 -3.09 7.43 -14.38
CA TRP A 102 -4.54 7.48 -14.23
C TRP A 102 -5.25 6.79 -15.40
N GLU A 103 -4.85 7.07 -16.65
CA GLU A 103 -5.44 6.45 -17.84
C GLU A 103 -5.24 4.92 -17.89
N GLU A 104 -4.08 4.44 -17.45
CA GLU A 104 -3.80 3.02 -17.28
C GLU A 104 -4.73 2.37 -16.25
N LEU A 105 -4.81 2.97 -15.06
CA LEU A 105 -5.61 2.46 -13.94
C LEU A 105 -7.12 2.52 -14.23
N ASP A 106 -7.59 3.51 -15.00
CA ASP A 106 -8.99 3.59 -15.45
C ASP A 106 -9.33 2.45 -16.42
N ARG A 107 -8.49 2.20 -17.42
CA ARG A 107 -8.65 1.05 -18.34
C ARG A 107 -8.58 -0.28 -17.60
N ALA A 108 -7.73 -0.38 -16.59
CA ALA A 108 -7.64 -1.54 -15.71
C ALA A 108 -8.80 -1.61 -14.70
N GLY A 109 -9.70 -0.62 -14.61
CA GLY A 109 -10.89 -0.66 -13.76
C GLY A 109 -10.59 -0.75 -12.26
N VAL A 110 -9.43 -0.30 -11.81
CA VAL A 110 -8.95 -0.42 -10.41
C VAL A 110 -9.01 0.89 -9.63
N LEU A 111 -9.47 1.98 -10.26
CA LEU A 111 -9.60 3.28 -9.60
C LEU A 111 -10.58 3.23 -8.44
N HIS A 112 -10.19 3.86 -7.33
CA HIS A 112 -11.12 4.20 -6.26
C HIS A 112 -12.24 5.09 -6.82
N PRO A 113 -13.50 4.97 -6.35
CA PRO A 113 -14.62 5.76 -6.88
C PRO A 113 -14.36 7.27 -6.94
N THR A 114 -13.62 7.83 -5.98
CA THR A 114 -13.29 9.26 -5.95
C THR A 114 -12.28 9.69 -7.02
N ALA A 115 -11.49 8.76 -7.57
CA ALA A 115 -10.47 9.04 -8.57
C ALA A 115 -10.96 8.87 -10.02
N ARG A 116 -12.21 8.42 -10.23
CA ARG A 116 -12.78 8.23 -11.58
C ARG A 116 -12.92 9.53 -12.39
N GLY A 117 -12.93 10.68 -11.70
CA GLY A 117 -13.04 12.00 -12.34
C GLY A 117 -11.72 12.56 -12.88
N GLY A 118 -10.60 11.85 -12.71
CA GLY A 118 -9.27 12.33 -13.09
C GLY A 118 -8.31 12.46 -11.90
N VAL A 119 -7.10 12.91 -12.21
CA VAL A 119 -6.08 13.29 -11.21
C VAL A 119 -6.57 14.49 -10.40
N SER A 120 -6.41 14.43 -9.07
CA SER A 120 -6.83 15.48 -8.15
C SER A 120 -5.64 16.25 -7.57
N ALA A 121 -5.68 17.59 -7.58
CA ALA A 121 -4.71 18.41 -6.86
C ALA A 121 -5.12 18.52 -5.38
N THR A 122 -4.17 18.38 -4.48
CA THR A 122 -4.37 18.47 -3.02
C THR A 122 -3.98 19.85 -2.53
N GLU A 123 -4.54 20.25 -1.38
CA GLU A 123 -4.14 21.51 -0.74
C GLU A 123 -2.68 21.48 -0.29
N TYR A 124 -2.11 20.32 0.01
CA TYR A 124 -0.73 20.15 0.48
C TYR A 124 0.30 19.94 -0.65
N GLY A 125 0.00 20.41 -1.86
CA GLY A 125 0.99 20.54 -2.93
C GLY A 125 1.30 19.26 -3.71
N THR A 126 0.35 18.34 -3.86
CA THR A 126 0.51 17.14 -4.70
C THR A 126 -0.63 16.97 -5.69
N ARG A 127 -0.37 16.29 -6.81
CA ARG A 127 -1.38 15.72 -7.70
C ARG A 127 -1.47 14.23 -7.45
N GLU A 128 -2.67 13.69 -7.28
CA GLU A 128 -2.86 12.31 -6.85
C GLU A 128 -3.90 11.54 -7.66
N VAL A 129 -3.69 10.23 -7.76
CA VAL A 129 -4.65 9.23 -8.23
C VAL A 129 -4.68 8.06 -7.23
N HIS A 130 -5.87 7.48 -7.04
CA HIS A 130 -6.09 6.42 -6.07
C HIS A 130 -6.58 5.14 -6.75
N ALA A 131 -5.89 4.02 -6.50
CA ALA A 131 -6.33 2.68 -6.87
C ALA A 131 -6.63 1.86 -5.61
N VAL A 132 -7.53 0.89 -5.75
CA VAL A 132 -7.85 -0.08 -4.70
C VAL A 132 -7.52 -1.47 -5.21
N ASP A 133 -6.82 -2.25 -4.40
CA ASP A 133 -6.60 -3.65 -4.73
C ASP A 133 -7.86 -4.51 -4.52
N ARG A 134 -7.75 -5.81 -4.79
CA ARG A 134 -8.86 -6.76 -4.65
C ARG A 134 -9.39 -6.86 -3.21
N ASP A 135 -8.54 -6.67 -2.21
CA ASP A 135 -8.90 -6.84 -0.81
C ASP A 135 -9.37 -5.55 -0.14
N GLY A 136 -9.01 -4.40 -0.71
CA GLY A 136 -9.41 -3.08 -0.25
C GLY A 136 -8.24 -2.15 0.07
N ASN A 137 -6.98 -2.61 -0.07
CA ASN A 137 -5.84 -1.77 0.23
C ASN A 137 -5.78 -0.61 -0.75
N LEU A 138 -5.55 0.59 -0.22
CA LEU A 138 -5.51 1.83 -0.99
C LEU A 138 -4.07 2.16 -1.42
N LEU A 139 -3.86 2.25 -2.73
CA LEU A 139 -2.63 2.75 -3.33
C LEU A 139 -2.87 4.17 -3.83
N THR A 140 -2.22 5.13 -3.21
CA THR A 140 -2.22 6.52 -3.66
C THR A 140 -0.93 6.79 -4.42
N PHE A 141 -1.02 7.09 -5.71
CA PHE A 141 0.11 7.56 -6.49
C PHE A 141 0.09 9.07 -6.51
N PHE A 142 1.22 9.71 -6.18
CA PHE A 142 1.29 11.15 -6.09
C PHE A 142 2.50 11.72 -6.84
N GLN A 143 2.30 12.91 -7.42
CA GLN A 143 3.33 13.73 -8.03
C GLN A 143 3.38 15.08 -7.27
N PRO A 144 4.53 15.51 -6.75
CA PRO A 144 4.67 16.85 -6.18
C PRO A 144 4.34 17.95 -7.21
N ILE A 145 3.64 18.99 -6.78
CA ILE A 145 3.46 20.22 -7.57
C ILE A 145 4.65 21.13 -7.25
N ASP A 146 5.30 21.70 -8.26
CA ASP A 146 6.40 22.65 -8.05
C ASP A 146 5.92 23.83 -7.18
N GLY A 147 6.46 23.92 -5.95
CA GLY A 147 6.16 24.96 -4.97
C GLY A 147 6.13 24.39 -3.54
N PRO A 148 6.40 25.21 -2.50
CA PRO A 148 6.25 24.75 -1.11
C PRO A 148 4.77 24.44 -0.83
N PRO A 149 4.45 23.45 0.02
CA PRO A 149 3.08 23.25 0.50
C PRO A 149 2.59 24.54 1.16
N PRO A 150 1.31 24.93 1.03
CA PRO A 150 0.78 26.06 1.77
C PRO A 150 0.97 25.80 3.27
N GLY A 151 1.54 26.81 3.95
CA GLY A 151 1.94 26.74 5.34
C GLY A 151 0.80 26.80 6.34
#